data_AF-A0A7C3WAN7-F1
#
_entry.id   AF-A0A7C3WAN7-F1
#
_cell.length_a   1.000
_cell.length_b   1.000
_cell.length_c   1.000
_cell.angle_alpha   90.00
_cell.angle_beta   90.00
_cell.angle_gamma   90.00
#
_symmetry.space_group_name_H-M   'P 1'
#
loop_
_entity.id
_entity.type
_entity.pdbx_description
1 polymer ?
#
loop_
_entity_poly.entity_id
_entity_poly.type
_entity_poly.pdbx_seq_one_letter_code
_entity_poly.pdbx_strand_id
1 'polypeptide(L)'
;MEGSLKHMRFKFNARWMMVWLALVMPVHAAELFNYGSTWRYFLGVSEASTPDRTAWRVLGFDDSAWPSDAAAFGYANPPNSPAEENLATVFPSSAEGNYLSVFFRKTFVIPNVSAVSELRLDLTVDDGFVAWINGQEVGRANVPDGDLAFNATASTADESTQTTITLTNSLEKLLLPGTNVLAVQVFNGNAGSSDLVMDAALSSDSDLTPPTVVQVDPAPSSTVNALKQIEVFFDAGVRGVDATDLLINGQAATNVTEFSPRDYLFTFPQPAQGPVQVAWAAGHGITDVAGNPGGFGGEVWTYTLELTPLTNTVIISEFMADNDHGIKDEDSDREDWIEILNVGPLAVSLDGWFLSHTSSNLTQWRVPAVTLGVGQYLLVWASAKNRTNPFLPLHTNFRLEKSGGFLALVDAQTNVVSAFLPGYPPQRADISYGRDRASPSVTGFFYTPTPGAANATSGPGFAPTPEVSLESGAYTNSTLTVTLSAPFGEIRYTLDGSVPTTSSPVYTSPLAITVNTVVKARVFQAGLLPGAVVARTYIL
;
A
#
# COMPACT_ATOMS: atom_id res chain seq x y z
N MET A 1 43.10 -22.83 27.38
CA MET A 1 42.13 -23.83 26.89
C MET A 1 40.77 -23.20 27.08
N GLU A 2 40.30 -22.50 26.05
CA GLU A 2 39.16 -22.93 25.20
C GLU A 2 37.82 -22.68 25.92
N GLY A 3 36.83 -21.97 25.38
CA GLY A 3 36.65 -21.42 24.05
C GLY A 3 35.49 -20.42 24.02
N SER A 4 35.48 -19.65 22.94
CA SER A 4 34.60 -18.53 22.59
C SER A 4 33.20 -18.99 22.16
N LEU A 5 32.17 -18.25 22.54
CA LEU A 5 30.91 -18.14 21.77
C LEU A 5 30.33 -16.72 21.93
N LYS A 6 30.84 -15.80 21.10
CA LYS A 6 30.25 -14.48 20.85
C LYS A 6 28.89 -14.67 20.16
N HIS A 7 27.81 -14.33 20.85
CA HIS A 7 26.48 -14.17 20.25
C HIS A 7 26.48 -12.92 19.36
N MET A 8 26.41 -13.15 18.05
CA MET A 8 26.22 -12.15 17.01
C MET A 8 24.78 -11.65 17.08
N ARG A 9 24.56 -10.48 17.69
CA ARG A 9 23.26 -9.78 17.61
C ARG A 9 23.15 -9.13 16.23
N PHE A 10 22.46 -9.79 15.31
CA PHE A 10 21.92 -9.12 14.12
C PHE A 10 20.87 -8.11 14.58
N LYS A 11 21.17 -6.81 14.45
CA LYS A 11 20.17 -5.76 14.52
C LYS A 11 19.39 -5.80 13.21
N PHE A 12 18.19 -6.37 13.23
CA PHE A 12 17.20 -6.14 12.17
C PHE A 12 16.78 -4.67 12.22
N ASN A 13 16.89 -3.98 11.07
CA ASN A 13 16.42 -2.61 10.89
C ASN A 13 14.90 -2.56 11.05
N ALA A 14 14.43 -1.46 11.64
CA ALA A 14 13.04 -1.21 11.97
C ALA A 14 12.11 -1.38 10.75
N ARG A 15 11.20 -2.36 10.83
CA ARG A 15 10.01 -2.42 9.98
C ARG A 15 9.05 -1.32 10.43
N TRP A 16 8.57 -0.54 9.47
CA TRP A 16 7.55 0.47 9.66
C TRP A 16 6.30 -0.18 10.26
N MET A 17 5.94 0.22 11.48
CA MET A 17 4.72 -0.22 12.14
C MET A 17 3.57 0.65 11.60
N MET A 18 2.98 0.23 10.48
CA MET A 18 1.72 0.79 10.00
C MET A 18 0.62 0.36 10.98
N VAL A 19 0.05 1.33 11.68
CA VAL A 19 -1.16 1.14 12.48
C VAL A 19 -2.30 0.96 11.50
N TRP A 20 -2.77 -0.28 11.35
CA TRP A 20 -4.05 -0.56 10.70
C TRP A 20 -5.15 -0.09 11.64
N LEU A 21 -5.84 0.98 11.27
CA LEU A 21 -7.14 1.28 11.86
C LEU A 21 -8.08 0.18 11.37
N ALA A 22 -8.44 -0.76 12.24
CA ALA A 22 -9.46 -1.76 11.95
C ALA A 22 -10.79 -1.02 11.72
N LEU A 23 -11.11 -0.77 10.45
CA LEU A 23 -12.43 -0.31 10.08
C LEU A 23 -13.36 -1.50 10.30
N VAL A 24 -14.11 -1.47 11.40
CA VAL A 24 -15.19 -2.43 11.64
C VAL A 24 -16.27 -2.11 10.60
N MET A 25 -16.19 -2.78 9.46
CA MET A 25 -17.28 -2.79 8.49
C MET A 25 -18.40 -3.67 9.09
N PRO A 26 -19.66 -3.23 9.07
CA PRO A 26 -20.77 -4.10 9.45
C PRO A 26 -20.80 -5.30 8.49
N VAL A 27 -20.75 -6.51 9.04
CA VAL A 27 -21.01 -7.74 8.28
C VAL A 27 -22.43 -7.64 7.76
N HIS A 28 -22.60 -7.57 6.44
CA HIS A 28 -23.90 -7.71 5.80
C HIS A 28 -24.25 -9.20 5.75
N ALA A 29 -25.48 -9.57 6.10
CA ALA A 29 -25.94 -10.94 5.99
C ALA A 29 -25.86 -11.43 4.53
N ALA A 30 -25.29 -12.61 4.34
CA ALA A 30 -25.20 -13.32 3.09
C ALA A 30 -26.54 -13.99 2.76
N GLU A 31 -27.19 -13.59 1.67
CA GLU A 31 -28.45 -14.20 1.20
C GLU A 31 -28.16 -15.57 0.54
N LEU A 32 -28.70 -16.66 1.12
CA LEU A 32 -28.61 -18.00 0.56
C LEU A 32 -29.74 -18.25 -0.45
N PHE A 33 -30.94 -17.72 -0.15
CA PHE A 33 -32.01 -17.47 -1.11
C PHE A 33 -33.04 -16.50 -0.51
N ASN A 34 -33.79 -15.82 -1.37
CA ASN A 34 -34.77 -14.81 -0.98
C ASN A 34 -36.21 -15.30 -1.09
N TYR A 35 -37.14 -14.54 -0.51
CA TYR A 35 -38.58 -14.63 -0.82
C TYR A 35 -38.81 -14.61 -2.34
N GLY A 36 -39.88 -15.26 -2.78
CA GLY A 36 -40.17 -15.42 -4.21
C GLY A 36 -39.31 -16.46 -4.95
N SER A 37 -38.48 -17.20 -4.21
CA SER A 37 -37.63 -18.25 -4.76
C SER A 37 -38.43 -19.42 -5.35
N THR A 38 -37.81 -20.19 -6.25
CA THR A 38 -38.38 -21.47 -6.73
C THR A 38 -38.21 -22.59 -5.70
N TRP A 39 -39.26 -23.40 -5.52
CA TRP A 39 -39.30 -24.57 -4.64
C TRP A 39 -39.87 -25.80 -5.34
N ARG A 40 -39.36 -26.97 -4.98
CA ARG A 40 -40.03 -28.25 -5.26
C ARG A 40 -41.15 -28.45 -4.24
N TYR A 41 -42.33 -28.89 -4.67
CA TYR A 41 -43.44 -29.13 -3.74
C TYR A 41 -44.22 -30.40 -4.04
N PHE A 42 -44.85 -30.95 -3.01
CA PHE A 42 -45.74 -32.09 -3.08
C PHE A 42 -47.03 -31.77 -2.32
N LEU A 43 -48.16 -31.84 -3.02
CA LEU A 43 -49.47 -31.60 -2.44
C LEU A 43 -49.83 -32.76 -1.50
N GLY A 44 -50.32 -32.47 -0.30
CA GLY A 44 -50.65 -33.47 0.72
C GLY A 44 -51.90 -34.29 0.41
N VAL A 45 -51.85 -35.08 -0.66
CA VAL A 45 -52.83 -36.14 -0.99
C VAL A 45 -52.41 -37.51 -0.45
N SER A 46 -51.15 -37.63 -0.04
CA SER A 46 -50.53 -38.80 0.58
C SER A 46 -49.23 -38.37 1.28
N GLU A 47 -48.55 -39.31 1.93
CA GLU A 47 -47.22 -39.05 2.50
C GLU A 47 -46.19 -38.74 1.41
N ALA A 48 -45.35 -37.73 1.65
CA ALA A 48 -44.30 -37.31 0.72
C ALA A 48 -43.23 -38.38 0.47
N SER A 49 -43.06 -39.33 1.39
CA SER A 49 -42.16 -40.48 1.22
C SER A 49 -42.69 -41.73 1.91
N THR A 50 -42.43 -42.90 1.31
CA THR A 50 -42.82 -44.22 1.85
C THR A 50 -41.69 -45.24 1.64
N PRO A 51 -41.56 -46.28 2.50
CA PRO A 51 -42.32 -46.52 3.74
C PRO A 51 -41.89 -45.61 4.90
N ASP A 52 -40.73 -44.96 4.79
CA ASP A 52 -40.24 -43.99 5.77
C ASP A 52 -40.80 -42.60 5.43
N ARG A 53 -41.62 -42.05 6.32
CA ARG A 53 -42.28 -40.73 6.19
C ARG A 53 -41.31 -39.56 6.39
N THR A 54 -40.10 -39.82 6.88
CA THR A 54 -39.11 -38.78 7.16
C THR A 54 -38.06 -38.64 6.05
N ALA A 55 -37.98 -39.60 5.13
CA ALA A 55 -36.95 -39.66 4.10
C ALA A 55 -36.91 -38.40 3.20
N TRP A 56 -38.06 -37.78 2.90
CA TRP A 56 -38.12 -36.55 2.09
C TRP A 56 -37.39 -35.34 2.72
N ARG A 57 -37.10 -35.37 4.02
CA ARG A 57 -36.48 -34.25 4.75
C ARG A 57 -34.96 -34.17 4.56
N VAL A 58 -34.33 -35.23 4.07
CA VAL A 58 -32.86 -35.32 3.93
C VAL A 58 -32.40 -35.04 2.51
N LEU A 59 -31.15 -34.63 2.33
CA LEU A 59 -30.60 -34.24 1.02
C LEU A 59 -30.69 -35.36 -0.04
N GLY A 60 -30.51 -36.61 0.38
CA GLY A 60 -30.46 -37.77 -0.52
C GLY A 60 -31.80 -38.22 -1.11
N PHE A 61 -32.93 -37.59 -0.76
CA PHE A 61 -34.23 -37.94 -1.34
C PHE A 61 -34.39 -37.35 -2.75
N ASP A 62 -34.84 -38.20 -3.67
CA ASP A 62 -35.12 -37.84 -5.07
C ASP A 62 -36.53 -37.23 -5.19
N ASP A 63 -36.57 -35.91 -5.32
CA ASP A 63 -37.79 -35.14 -5.60
C ASP A 63 -37.88 -34.70 -7.07
N SER A 64 -37.13 -35.33 -7.98
CA SER A 64 -37.09 -34.92 -9.39
C SER A 64 -38.46 -34.96 -10.08
N ALA A 65 -39.39 -35.77 -9.56
CA ALA A 65 -40.77 -35.87 -10.01
C ALA A 65 -41.72 -34.82 -9.40
N TRP A 66 -41.31 -34.09 -8.36
CA TRP A 66 -42.11 -33.05 -7.74
C TRP A 66 -42.17 -31.81 -8.64
N PRO A 67 -43.35 -31.19 -8.84
CA PRO A 67 -43.46 -29.88 -9.48
C PRO A 67 -42.53 -28.83 -8.84
N SER A 68 -42.12 -27.84 -9.63
CA SER A 68 -41.17 -26.81 -9.20
C SER A 68 -41.59 -25.45 -9.74
N ASP A 69 -42.13 -24.60 -8.87
CA ASP A 69 -42.65 -23.27 -9.23
C ASP A 69 -42.14 -22.20 -8.25
N ALA A 70 -42.51 -20.93 -8.44
CA ALA A 70 -42.03 -19.82 -7.61
C ALA A 70 -42.97 -19.56 -6.41
N ALA A 71 -42.39 -19.25 -5.25
CA ALA A 71 -43.12 -18.72 -4.11
C ALA A 71 -43.57 -17.26 -4.39
N ALA A 72 -44.54 -16.69 -3.67
CA ALA A 72 -45.36 -17.31 -2.64
C ALA A 72 -46.32 -18.37 -3.22
N PHE A 73 -46.47 -19.48 -2.50
CA PHE A 73 -47.37 -20.59 -2.86
C PHE A 73 -48.65 -20.53 -2.06
N GLY A 74 -49.77 -20.92 -2.66
CA GLY A 74 -51.01 -20.92 -1.91
C GLY A 74 -52.29 -21.06 -2.70
N TYR A 75 -53.37 -20.64 -2.07
CA TYR A 75 -54.60 -20.22 -2.71
C TYR A 75 -55.20 -19.13 -1.82
N ALA A 76 -56.00 -18.23 -2.38
CA ALA A 76 -56.58 -17.08 -1.67
C ALA A 76 -58.11 -17.08 -1.80
N ASN A 77 -58.83 -16.44 -0.88
CA ASN A 77 -60.29 -16.26 -0.95
C ASN A 77 -60.67 -14.75 -1.00
N PRO A 78 -61.40 -14.27 -2.02
CA PRO A 78 -62.04 -15.04 -3.10
C PRO A 78 -61.00 -15.70 -4.04
N PRO A 79 -61.33 -16.87 -4.65
CA PRO A 79 -60.42 -17.71 -5.47
C PRO A 79 -59.73 -17.05 -6.68
N ASN A 80 -59.81 -15.73 -6.83
CA ASN A 80 -59.18 -14.93 -7.88
C ASN A 80 -58.56 -13.62 -7.32
N SER A 81 -58.25 -13.54 -6.03
CA SER A 81 -57.51 -12.43 -5.40
C SER A 81 -56.06 -12.78 -4.99
N PRO A 82 -55.26 -13.54 -5.77
CA PRO A 82 -53.85 -13.82 -5.41
C PRO A 82 -53.00 -12.53 -5.30
N ALA A 83 -53.52 -11.39 -5.79
CA ALA A 83 -52.91 -10.07 -5.65
C ALA A 83 -52.94 -9.52 -4.19
N GLU A 84 -53.82 -10.02 -3.31
CA GLU A 84 -53.86 -9.59 -1.90
C GLU A 84 -52.76 -10.27 -1.06
N GLU A 85 -52.38 -11.50 -1.43
CA GLU A 85 -51.32 -12.28 -0.78
C GLU A 85 -50.01 -12.36 -1.59
N ASN A 86 -49.97 -11.71 -2.77
CA ASN A 86 -48.86 -11.78 -3.73
C ASN A 86 -48.44 -13.21 -4.11
N LEU A 87 -49.41 -14.13 -4.26
CA LEU A 87 -49.14 -15.53 -4.65
C LEU A 87 -48.61 -15.59 -6.09
N ALA A 88 -47.43 -16.18 -6.27
CA ALA A 88 -46.88 -16.49 -7.59
C ALA A 88 -47.36 -17.85 -8.11
N THR A 89 -47.62 -18.81 -7.21
CA THR A 89 -48.10 -20.15 -7.56
C THR A 89 -49.38 -20.47 -6.80
N VAL A 90 -50.45 -20.76 -7.54
CA VAL A 90 -51.74 -21.14 -6.96
C VAL A 90 -51.98 -22.65 -7.10
N PHE A 91 -52.36 -23.31 -6.02
CA PHE A 91 -52.64 -24.74 -6.03
C PHE A 91 -54.01 -25.06 -6.68
N PRO A 92 -54.10 -26.18 -7.42
CA PRO A 92 -55.38 -26.61 -7.98
C PRO A 92 -56.33 -27.07 -6.87
N SER A 93 -57.60 -26.67 -6.96
CA SER A 93 -58.64 -27.19 -6.06
C SER A 93 -58.78 -28.71 -6.22
N SER A 94 -58.81 -29.45 -5.11
CA SER A 94 -59.02 -30.89 -5.13
C SER A 94 -60.51 -31.23 -5.03
N ALA A 95 -60.92 -32.40 -5.53
CA ALA A 95 -62.30 -32.89 -5.38
C ALA A 95 -62.70 -33.18 -3.92
N GLU A 96 -61.72 -33.23 -3.01
CA GLU A 96 -61.88 -33.55 -1.58
C GLU A 96 -61.83 -32.30 -0.67
N GLY A 97 -61.65 -31.10 -1.23
CA GLY A 97 -61.46 -29.85 -0.49
C GLY A 97 -60.05 -29.27 -0.65
N ASN A 98 -59.70 -28.28 0.17
CA ASN A 98 -58.35 -27.72 0.18
C ASN A 98 -57.37 -28.66 0.90
N TYR A 99 -56.09 -28.64 0.50
CA TYR A 99 -55.08 -29.53 1.07
C TYR A 99 -54.87 -29.23 2.55
N LEU A 100 -54.85 -30.25 3.42
CA LEU A 100 -54.55 -30.05 4.84
C LEU A 100 -53.07 -29.78 5.10
N SER A 101 -52.19 -30.28 4.23
CA SER A 101 -50.78 -29.93 4.25
C SER A 101 -50.14 -29.93 2.86
N VAL A 102 -49.01 -29.24 2.74
CA VAL A 102 -48.16 -29.21 1.54
C VAL A 102 -46.70 -29.35 1.97
N PHE A 103 -45.93 -30.15 1.25
CA PHE A 103 -44.53 -30.40 1.50
C PHE A 103 -43.67 -29.61 0.51
N PHE A 104 -42.63 -28.94 0.99
CA PHE A 104 -41.74 -28.10 0.19
C PHE A 104 -40.28 -28.49 0.42
N ARG A 105 -39.48 -28.46 -0.65
CA ARG A 105 -38.02 -28.68 -0.60
C ARG A 105 -37.29 -27.62 -1.41
N LYS A 106 -36.19 -27.12 -0.84
CA LYS A 106 -35.26 -26.21 -1.52
C LYS A 106 -33.83 -26.49 -1.09
N THR A 107 -32.95 -26.62 -2.07
CA THR A 107 -31.52 -26.76 -1.82
C THR A 107 -30.83 -25.40 -1.73
N PHE A 108 -29.82 -25.31 -0.89
CA PHE A 108 -28.91 -24.17 -0.77
C PHE A 108 -27.48 -24.67 -0.56
N VAL A 109 -26.47 -23.81 -0.76
CA VAL A 109 -25.07 -24.21 -0.68
C VAL A 109 -24.40 -23.51 0.49
N ILE A 110 -23.75 -24.28 1.37
CA ILE A 110 -22.86 -23.78 2.44
C ILE A 110 -21.45 -24.28 2.13
N PRO A 111 -20.59 -23.44 1.52
CA PRO A 111 -19.25 -23.85 1.11
C PRO A 111 -18.36 -24.22 2.29
N ASN A 112 -18.41 -23.42 3.36
CA ASN A 112 -17.69 -23.68 4.59
C ASN A 112 -18.59 -23.52 5.80
N VAL A 113 -18.95 -24.66 6.42
CA VAL A 113 -19.79 -24.67 7.62
C VAL A 113 -19.13 -23.95 8.79
N SER A 114 -17.79 -23.96 8.89
CA SER A 114 -17.09 -23.30 10.01
C SER A 114 -17.10 -21.77 9.91
N ALA A 115 -17.53 -21.21 8.78
CA ALA A 115 -17.62 -19.77 8.55
C ALA A 115 -18.98 -19.19 8.92
N VAL A 116 -19.96 -20.05 9.25
CA VAL A 116 -21.32 -19.66 9.59
C VAL A 116 -21.46 -19.73 11.11
N SER A 117 -21.70 -18.60 11.76
CA SER A 117 -22.09 -18.55 13.17
C SER A 117 -23.58 -18.35 13.38
N GLU A 118 -24.31 -17.93 12.35
CA GLU A 118 -25.75 -17.75 12.37
C GLU A 118 -26.39 -18.12 11.02
N LEU A 119 -27.49 -18.87 11.08
CA LEU A 119 -28.48 -18.93 10.01
C LEU A 119 -29.77 -18.26 10.46
N ARG A 120 -30.36 -17.48 9.56
CA ARG A 120 -31.65 -16.84 9.76
C ARG A 120 -32.62 -17.31 8.68
N LEU A 121 -33.63 -18.06 9.10
CA LEU A 121 -34.74 -18.53 8.26
C LEU A 121 -35.96 -17.65 8.54
N ASP A 122 -36.32 -16.82 7.58
CA ASP A 122 -37.54 -16.02 7.61
C ASP A 122 -38.62 -16.73 6.79
N LEU A 123 -39.81 -16.90 7.36
CA LEU A 123 -40.93 -17.65 6.79
C LEU A 123 -42.20 -16.81 6.86
N THR A 124 -42.99 -16.82 5.80
CA THR A 124 -44.38 -16.36 5.78
C THR A 124 -45.25 -17.59 5.57
N VAL A 125 -46.04 -17.95 6.59
CA VAL A 125 -46.84 -19.18 6.59
C VAL A 125 -48.25 -18.93 7.10
N ASP A 126 -49.21 -19.59 6.47
CA ASP A 126 -50.61 -19.75 6.90
C ASP A 126 -50.99 -21.24 6.75
N ASP A 127 -51.42 -21.98 7.78
CA ASP A 127 -51.65 -21.58 9.18
C ASP A 127 -50.49 -21.98 10.13
N GLY A 128 -49.79 -23.07 9.81
CA GLY A 128 -48.74 -23.64 10.66
C GLY A 128 -47.69 -24.41 9.88
N PHE A 129 -46.53 -24.67 10.47
CA PHE A 129 -45.45 -25.40 9.80
C PHE A 129 -44.56 -26.20 10.73
N VAL A 130 -43.81 -27.11 10.13
CA VAL A 130 -42.55 -27.65 10.65
C VAL A 130 -41.47 -27.52 9.57
N ALA A 131 -40.27 -27.07 9.96
CA ALA A 131 -39.13 -26.88 9.07
C ALA A 131 -37.93 -27.74 9.52
N TRP A 132 -37.22 -28.31 8.55
CA TRP A 132 -36.03 -29.14 8.75
C TRP A 132 -34.89 -28.71 7.83
N ILE A 133 -33.67 -28.69 8.35
CA ILE A 133 -32.46 -28.62 7.54
C ILE A 133 -31.76 -29.98 7.61
N ASN A 134 -31.53 -30.61 6.46
CA ASN A 134 -30.92 -31.94 6.34
C ASN A 134 -31.54 -33.01 7.26
N GLY A 135 -32.86 -32.96 7.44
CA GLY A 135 -33.62 -33.89 8.29
C GLY A 135 -33.66 -33.56 9.78
N GLN A 136 -32.88 -32.57 10.26
CA GLN A 136 -32.99 -32.09 11.64
C GLN A 136 -33.97 -30.92 11.71
N GLU A 137 -34.87 -30.98 12.68
CA GLU A 137 -35.89 -29.94 12.84
C GLU A 137 -35.25 -28.64 13.37
N VAL A 138 -35.57 -27.54 12.70
CA VAL A 138 -35.03 -26.21 13.03
C VAL A 138 -36.09 -25.28 13.61
N GLY A 139 -37.37 -25.58 13.40
CA GLY A 139 -38.46 -24.90 14.08
C GLY A 139 -39.83 -25.39 13.62
N ARG A 140 -40.83 -25.10 14.45
CA ARG A 140 -42.24 -25.34 14.18
C ARG A 140 -43.08 -24.23 14.78
N ALA A 141 -44.24 -23.97 14.21
CA ALA A 141 -45.24 -23.05 14.76
C ALA A 141 -46.65 -23.56 14.45
N ASN A 142 -47.57 -23.31 15.39
CA ASN A 142 -49.00 -23.64 15.27
C ASN A 142 -49.30 -25.11 14.91
N VAL A 143 -48.52 -26.06 15.42
CA VAL A 143 -48.75 -27.50 15.20
C VAL A 143 -48.39 -28.31 16.46
N PRO A 144 -48.99 -29.49 16.69
CA PRO A 144 -48.64 -30.34 17.82
C PRO A 144 -47.18 -30.85 17.76
N ASP A 145 -46.62 -31.25 18.90
CA ASP A 145 -45.34 -31.95 18.96
C ASP A 145 -45.39 -33.32 18.25
N GLY A 146 -44.23 -33.78 17.77
CA GLY A 146 -44.07 -35.09 17.13
C GLY A 146 -44.05 -35.04 15.60
N ASP A 147 -44.11 -36.24 15.01
CA ASP A 147 -44.12 -36.45 13.56
C ASP A 147 -45.56 -36.39 13.03
N LEU A 148 -45.81 -35.50 12.07
CA LEU A 148 -47.14 -35.18 11.58
C LEU A 148 -47.36 -35.79 10.19
N ALA A 149 -48.49 -36.49 10.03
CA ALA A 149 -48.89 -37.09 8.76
C ALA A 149 -49.35 -36.03 7.76
N PHE A 150 -49.46 -36.40 6.48
CA PHE A 150 -49.94 -35.52 5.42
C PHE A 150 -51.36 -34.93 5.65
N ASN A 151 -52.18 -35.62 6.46
CA ASN A 151 -53.54 -35.22 6.79
C ASN A 151 -53.68 -34.63 8.21
N ALA A 152 -52.56 -34.28 8.86
CA ALA A 152 -52.58 -33.49 10.07
C ALA A 152 -52.98 -32.03 9.76
N THR A 153 -53.32 -31.28 10.80
CA THR A 153 -53.76 -29.89 10.70
C THR A 153 -52.93 -28.99 11.61
N ALA A 154 -52.98 -27.69 11.34
CA ALA A 154 -52.56 -26.68 12.31
C ALA A 154 -53.43 -26.76 13.59
N SER A 155 -52.91 -26.24 14.71
CA SER A 155 -53.59 -26.30 16.01
C SER A 155 -54.72 -25.29 16.11
N THR A 156 -54.53 -24.12 15.50
CA THR A 156 -55.54 -23.08 15.28
C THR A 156 -55.53 -22.66 13.81
N ALA A 157 -56.65 -22.07 13.36
CA ALA A 157 -56.70 -21.39 12.07
C ALA A 157 -56.35 -19.93 12.32
N ASP A 158 -55.15 -19.52 11.92
CA ASP A 158 -54.51 -18.24 12.19
C ASP A 158 -54.10 -17.62 10.86
N GLU A 159 -54.36 -16.32 10.70
CA GLU A 159 -53.94 -15.57 9.52
C GLU A 159 -52.41 -15.63 9.31
N SER A 160 -52.01 -15.57 8.05
CA SER A 160 -50.61 -15.54 7.59
C SER A 160 -49.70 -14.73 8.50
N THR A 161 -48.72 -15.43 9.08
CA THR A 161 -47.77 -14.84 10.02
C THR A 161 -46.35 -14.94 9.47
N GLN A 162 -45.62 -13.82 9.55
CA GLN A 162 -44.19 -13.81 9.32
C GLN A 162 -43.46 -14.21 10.62
N THR A 163 -42.60 -15.20 10.54
CA THR A 163 -41.76 -15.66 11.65
C THR A 163 -40.30 -15.77 11.24
N THR A 164 -39.42 -15.58 12.22
CA THR A 164 -37.96 -15.70 12.04
C THR A 164 -37.43 -16.77 12.98
N ILE A 165 -36.72 -17.74 12.41
CA ILE A 165 -35.96 -18.73 13.17
C ILE A 165 -34.47 -18.39 13.04
N THR A 166 -33.85 -18.06 14.16
CA THR A 166 -32.41 -17.80 14.25
C THR A 166 -31.70 -19.02 14.84
N LEU A 167 -30.75 -19.57 14.09
CA LEU A 167 -29.99 -20.76 14.45
C LEU A 167 -28.52 -20.37 14.68
N THR A 168 -28.07 -20.44 15.93
CA THR A 168 -26.71 -20.05 16.34
C THR A 168 -25.91 -21.16 17.02
N ASN A 169 -26.55 -22.30 17.32
CA ASN A 169 -25.95 -23.38 18.11
C ASN A 169 -25.86 -24.67 17.32
N SER A 170 -24.73 -25.38 17.42
CA SER A 170 -24.50 -26.70 16.79
C SER A 170 -24.72 -26.73 15.27
N LEU A 171 -24.45 -25.63 14.56
CA LEU A 171 -24.59 -25.55 13.09
C LEU A 171 -23.73 -26.60 12.38
N GLU A 172 -22.60 -26.98 12.98
CA GLU A 172 -21.72 -28.06 12.50
C GLU A 172 -22.36 -29.45 12.51
N LYS A 173 -23.46 -29.64 13.26
CA LYS A 173 -24.26 -30.88 13.26
C LYS A 173 -25.46 -30.81 12.32
N LEU A 174 -25.84 -29.60 11.92
CA LEU A 174 -27.00 -29.30 11.09
C LEU A 174 -26.63 -29.23 9.61
N LEU A 175 -25.49 -28.59 9.30
CA LEU A 175 -25.05 -28.26 7.95
C LEU A 175 -23.98 -29.21 7.44
N LEU A 176 -24.01 -29.41 6.13
CA LEU A 176 -23.00 -30.14 5.37
C LEU A 176 -22.18 -29.14 4.55
N PRO A 177 -20.86 -29.34 4.39
CA PRO A 177 -20.10 -28.64 3.37
C PRO A 177 -20.67 -28.94 1.98
N GLY A 178 -20.95 -27.90 1.19
CA GLY A 178 -21.61 -28.01 -0.11
C GLY A 178 -23.13 -27.91 -0.02
N THR A 179 -23.84 -28.76 -0.76
CA THR A 179 -25.30 -28.69 -0.87
C THR A 179 -25.99 -29.15 0.41
N ASN A 180 -26.98 -28.38 0.83
CA ASN A 180 -27.89 -28.63 1.94
C ASN A 180 -29.34 -28.58 1.43
N VAL A 181 -30.28 -29.14 2.19
CA VAL A 181 -31.72 -29.03 1.88
C VAL A 181 -32.48 -28.45 3.05
N LEU A 182 -33.35 -27.50 2.76
CA LEU A 182 -34.43 -27.05 3.63
C LEU A 182 -35.72 -27.73 3.18
N ALA A 183 -36.38 -28.42 4.11
CA ALA A 183 -37.66 -29.07 3.95
C ALA A 183 -38.68 -28.37 4.85
N VAL A 184 -39.87 -28.06 4.34
CA VAL A 184 -40.94 -27.42 5.12
C VAL A 184 -42.25 -28.15 4.85
N GLN A 185 -42.97 -28.51 5.89
CA GLN A 185 -44.35 -28.99 5.78
C GLN A 185 -45.26 -27.91 6.35
N VAL A 186 -46.15 -27.38 5.52
CA VAL A 186 -47.14 -26.36 5.88
C VAL A 186 -48.47 -27.04 6.08
N PHE A 187 -49.25 -26.57 7.06
CA PHE A 187 -50.53 -27.14 7.46
C PHE A 187 -51.61 -26.06 7.51
N ASN A 188 -52.80 -26.43 7.07
CA ASN A 188 -54.01 -25.66 7.33
C ASN A 188 -54.70 -26.13 8.60
N GLY A 189 -55.46 -25.26 9.24
CA GLY A 189 -56.29 -25.59 10.39
C GLY A 189 -57.45 -26.51 10.03
N ASN A 190 -57.96 -26.43 8.79
CA ASN A 190 -59.02 -27.33 8.31
C ASN A 190 -59.14 -27.36 6.76
N ALA A 191 -59.84 -28.37 6.24
CA ALA A 191 -60.02 -28.58 4.79
C ALA A 191 -60.93 -27.56 4.09
N GLY A 192 -61.62 -26.72 4.89
CA GLY A 192 -62.41 -25.59 4.42
C GLY A 192 -61.70 -24.24 4.56
N SER A 193 -60.40 -24.23 4.86
CA SER A 193 -59.61 -22.99 4.94
C SER A 193 -59.77 -22.17 3.66
N SER A 194 -59.92 -20.87 3.78
CA SER A 194 -60.02 -19.94 2.66
C SER A 194 -58.73 -19.84 1.87
N ASP A 195 -57.61 -20.06 2.55
CA ASP A 195 -56.28 -19.69 2.14
C ASP A 195 -55.23 -20.69 2.65
N LEU A 196 -54.03 -20.56 2.09
CA LEU A 196 -52.77 -21.17 2.54
C LEU A 196 -51.66 -20.32 1.93
N VAL A 197 -50.62 -20.00 2.69
CA VAL A 197 -49.47 -19.23 2.20
C VAL A 197 -48.18 -19.92 2.61
N MET A 198 -47.23 -19.98 1.68
CA MET A 198 -45.84 -20.34 1.97
C MET A 198 -44.89 -19.50 1.12
N ASP A 199 -44.02 -18.75 1.80
CA ASP A 199 -42.80 -18.17 1.23
C ASP A 199 -41.69 -18.15 2.30
N ALA A 200 -40.44 -18.19 1.87
CA ALA A 200 -39.31 -18.14 2.80
C ALA A 200 -38.06 -17.54 2.18
N ALA A 201 -37.23 -16.95 3.05
CA ALA A 201 -35.87 -16.51 2.78
C ALA A 201 -34.92 -17.18 3.79
N LEU A 202 -33.71 -17.50 3.35
CA LEU A 202 -32.65 -18.00 4.21
C LEU A 202 -31.40 -17.16 3.99
N SER A 203 -30.83 -16.67 5.10
CA SER A 203 -29.59 -15.92 5.11
C SER A 203 -28.64 -16.46 6.17
N SER A 204 -27.37 -16.08 6.05
CA SER A 204 -26.31 -16.43 6.99
C SER A 204 -25.44 -15.22 7.29
N ASP A 205 -24.65 -15.29 8.36
CA ASP A 205 -23.62 -14.29 8.67
C ASP A 205 -22.27 -14.57 8.02
N SER A 206 -22.19 -15.56 7.11
CA SER A 206 -20.94 -15.92 6.46
C SER A 206 -20.43 -14.77 5.60
N ASP A 207 -19.13 -14.50 5.69
CA ASP A 207 -18.46 -13.61 4.75
C ASP A 207 -18.45 -14.26 3.35
N LEU A 208 -19.06 -13.57 2.38
CA LEU A 208 -19.05 -13.97 0.97
C LEU A 208 -18.10 -13.12 0.14
N THR A 209 -17.34 -12.21 0.75
CA THR A 209 -16.42 -11.35 0.01
C THR A 209 -15.16 -12.16 -0.36
N PRO A 210 -14.84 -12.29 -1.66
CA PRO A 210 -13.60 -12.91 -2.08
C PRO A 210 -12.40 -12.08 -1.61
N PRO A 211 -11.29 -12.70 -1.18
CA PRO A 211 -10.05 -11.98 -0.90
C PRO A 211 -9.59 -11.20 -2.13
N THR A 212 -8.95 -10.05 -1.91
CA THR A 212 -8.36 -9.19 -2.94
C THR A 212 -6.92 -8.85 -2.60
N VAL A 213 -6.15 -8.45 -3.62
CA VAL A 213 -4.79 -7.95 -3.41
C VAL A 213 -4.89 -6.46 -3.06
N VAL A 214 -4.46 -6.09 -1.87
CA VAL A 214 -4.50 -4.69 -1.41
C VAL A 214 -3.23 -3.92 -1.73
N GLN A 215 -2.12 -4.63 -1.89
CA GLN A 215 -0.82 -4.02 -2.16
C GLN A 215 0.12 -5.04 -2.82
N VAL A 216 0.96 -4.54 -3.72
CA VAL A 216 2.13 -5.25 -4.21
C VAL A 216 3.36 -4.35 -4.17
N ASP A 217 4.53 -4.95 -3.94
CA ASP A 217 5.83 -4.29 -3.98
C ASP A 217 6.78 -5.07 -4.92
N PRO A 218 7.31 -4.46 -6.00
CA PRO A 218 7.16 -3.07 -6.44
C PRO A 218 5.73 -2.66 -6.80
N ALA A 219 5.42 -1.38 -6.63
CA ALA A 219 4.09 -0.82 -6.93
C ALA A 219 3.72 -0.99 -8.42
N PRO A 220 2.45 -1.31 -8.76
CA PRO A 220 2.01 -1.48 -10.15
C PRO A 220 2.29 -0.26 -11.02
N SER A 221 2.45 -0.49 -12.33
CA SER A 221 2.73 0.52 -13.35
C SER A 221 4.02 1.32 -13.15
N SER A 222 4.90 0.90 -12.24
CA SER A 222 6.21 1.52 -12.03
C SER A 222 7.23 1.10 -13.10
N THR A 223 8.23 1.96 -13.31
CA THR A 223 9.46 1.60 -14.01
C THR A 223 10.45 1.02 -13.00
N VAL A 224 10.92 -0.21 -13.24
CA VAL A 224 11.86 -0.92 -12.36
C VAL A 224 13.13 -1.27 -13.11
N ASN A 225 14.26 -1.39 -12.39
CA ASN A 225 15.57 -1.76 -12.96
C ASN A 225 15.93 -3.24 -12.75
N ALA A 226 15.18 -3.93 -11.90
CA ALA A 226 15.20 -5.38 -11.69
C ALA A 226 13.81 -5.81 -11.22
N LEU A 227 13.41 -7.04 -11.53
CA LEU A 227 12.12 -7.58 -11.11
C LEU A 227 12.26 -9.08 -10.85
N LYS A 228 13.05 -9.41 -9.83
CA LYS A 228 13.28 -10.79 -9.39
C LYS A 228 12.37 -11.19 -8.24
N GLN A 229 11.70 -10.23 -7.63
CA GLN A 229 10.84 -10.45 -6.48
C GLN A 229 9.60 -9.56 -6.58
N ILE A 230 8.48 -10.11 -6.15
CA ILE A 230 7.22 -9.39 -5.97
C ILE A 230 6.63 -9.83 -4.63
N GLU A 231 6.46 -8.90 -3.71
CA GLU A 231 5.73 -9.11 -2.45
C GLU A 231 4.25 -8.75 -2.67
N VAL A 232 3.34 -9.61 -2.21
CA VAL A 232 1.90 -9.50 -2.43
C VAL A 232 1.18 -9.56 -1.09
N PHE A 233 0.31 -8.57 -0.85
CA PHE A 233 -0.50 -8.46 0.36
C PHE A 233 -1.98 -8.61 0.05
N PHE A 234 -2.67 -9.47 0.80
CA PHE A 234 -4.11 -9.69 0.71
C PHE A 234 -4.87 -8.95 1.82
N ASP A 235 -6.11 -8.53 1.56
CA ASP A 235 -7.04 -7.98 2.57
C ASP A 235 -7.48 -9.03 3.61
N ALA A 236 -7.53 -10.29 3.22
CA ALA A 236 -7.92 -11.45 4.02
C ALA A 236 -6.88 -12.58 3.91
N GLY A 237 -6.93 -13.53 4.85
CA GLY A 237 -6.02 -14.67 4.85
C GLY A 237 -6.35 -15.63 3.72
N VAL A 238 -5.38 -16.02 2.92
CA VAL A 238 -5.54 -17.00 1.83
C VAL A 238 -4.70 -18.25 2.08
N ARG A 239 -5.08 -19.35 1.43
CA ARG A 239 -4.38 -20.64 1.46
C ARG A 239 -4.27 -21.21 0.05
N GLY A 240 -3.33 -22.14 -0.13
CA GLY A 240 -3.11 -22.81 -1.41
C GLY A 240 -2.27 -21.99 -2.40
N VAL A 241 -1.52 -21.01 -1.90
CA VAL A 241 -0.59 -20.22 -2.72
C VAL A 241 0.67 -21.05 -3.02
N ASP A 242 0.94 -21.26 -4.30
CA ASP A 242 2.12 -21.92 -4.84
C ASP A 242 2.95 -20.96 -5.72
N ALA A 243 4.23 -21.24 -5.90
CA ALA A 243 5.09 -20.48 -6.81
C ALA A 243 4.55 -20.45 -8.26
N THR A 244 3.82 -21.49 -8.69
CA THR A 244 3.21 -21.53 -10.02
C THR A 244 2.03 -20.58 -10.20
N ASP A 245 1.51 -19.99 -9.12
CA ASP A 245 0.29 -19.19 -9.18
C ASP A 245 0.52 -17.78 -9.72
N LEU A 246 1.71 -17.21 -9.54
CA LEU A 246 2.02 -15.88 -10.03
C LEU A 246 2.93 -15.95 -11.26
N LEU A 247 2.49 -15.33 -12.35
CA LEU A 247 3.14 -15.40 -13.65
C LEU A 247 3.67 -14.03 -14.07
N ILE A 248 4.94 -13.97 -14.49
CA ILE A 248 5.53 -12.84 -15.22
C ILE A 248 5.58 -13.21 -16.70
N ASN A 249 4.87 -12.46 -17.55
CA ASN A 249 4.79 -12.72 -19.00
C ASN A 249 4.45 -14.20 -19.32
N GLY A 250 3.58 -14.81 -18.51
CA GLY A 250 3.19 -16.22 -18.62
C GLY A 250 4.20 -17.24 -18.06
N GLN A 251 5.30 -16.80 -17.44
CA GLN A 251 6.28 -17.66 -16.77
C GLN A 251 6.09 -17.63 -15.26
N ALA A 252 5.99 -18.81 -14.65
CA ALA A 252 5.80 -18.98 -13.21
C ALA A 252 6.99 -18.45 -12.38
N ALA A 253 6.69 -18.09 -11.12
CA ALA A 253 7.72 -17.87 -10.12
C ALA A 253 8.51 -19.17 -9.88
N THR A 254 9.78 -19.04 -9.51
CA THR A 254 10.64 -20.17 -9.14
C THR A 254 10.50 -20.54 -7.66
N ASN A 255 10.02 -19.61 -6.84
CA ASN A 255 9.78 -19.84 -5.42
C ASN A 255 8.72 -18.89 -4.87
N VAL A 256 8.05 -19.32 -3.80
CA VAL A 256 7.21 -18.46 -2.96
C VAL A 256 7.60 -18.64 -1.51
N THR A 257 7.63 -17.55 -0.75
CA THR A 257 7.81 -17.57 0.72
C THR A 257 6.58 -16.96 1.37
N GLU A 258 5.91 -17.71 2.23
CA GLU A 258 4.82 -17.21 3.07
C GLU A 258 5.40 -16.58 4.34
N PHE A 259 5.14 -15.29 4.56
CA PHE A 259 5.41 -14.64 5.84
C PHE A 259 4.21 -14.72 6.78
N SER A 260 3.01 -14.67 6.21
CA SER A 260 1.74 -14.92 6.88
C SER A 260 0.69 -15.33 5.84
N PRO A 261 -0.51 -15.79 6.25
CA PRO A 261 -1.60 -16.06 5.32
C PRO A 261 -2.04 -14.85 4.48
N ARG A 262 -1.56 -13.63 4.76
CA ARG A 262 -1.85 -12.41 4.01
C ARG A 262 -0.65 -11.80 3.29
N ASP A 263 0.54 -12.40 3.39
CA ASP A 263 1.81 -11.80 2.96
C ASP A 263 2.72 -12.87 2.34
N TYR A 264 2.95 -12.74 1.03
CA TYR A 264 3.70 -13.70 0.22
C TYR A 264 4.74 -13.00 -0.64
N LEU A 265 5.97 -13.54 -0.64
CA LEU A 265 7.06 -13.09 -1.50
C LEU A 265 7.33 -14.11 -2.61
N PHE A 266 7.02 -13.74 -3.85
CA PHE A 266 7.35 -14.52 -5.04
C PHE A 266 8.72 -14.17 -5.56
N THR A 267 9.47 -15.17 -6.03
CA THR A 267 10.80 -15.00 -6.64
C THR A 267 10.79 -15.49 -8.07
N PHE A 268 11.40 -14.74 -8.98
CA PHE A 268 11.45 -15.00 -10.42
C PHE A 268 12.90 -14.93 -10.94
N PRO A 269 13.21 -15.62 -12.05
CA PRO A 269 14.30 -15.22 -12.91
C PRO A 269 14.09 -13.78 -13.41
N GLN A 270 15.15 -13.03 -13.65
CA GLN A 270 15.04 -11.66 -14.17
C GLN A 270 14.33 -11.68 -15.54
N PRO A 271 13.17 -11.02 -15.70
CA PRO A 271 12.50 -10.95 -17.00
C PRO A 271 13.29 -10.08 -17.99
N ALA A 272 12.99 -10.23 -19.28
CA ALA A 272 13.58 -9.41 -20.34
C ALA A 272 13.12 -7.95 -20.25
N GLN A 273 14.01 -7.03 -20.65
CA GLN A 273 13.71 -5.59 -20.71
C GLN A 273 12.46 -5.31 -21.56
N GLY A 274 11.67 -4.33 -21.12
CA GLY A 274 10.48 -3.85 -21.80
C GLY A 274 9.23 -3.97 -20.93
N PRO A 275 8.04 -3.99 -21.55
CA PRO A 275 6.79 -4.18 -20.81
C PRO A 275 6.75 -5.55 -20.15
N VAL A 276 6.37 -5.56 -18.87
CA VAL A 276 6.16 -6.79 -18.10
C VAL A 276 4.71 -6.83 -17.64
N GLN A 277 4.02 -7.92 -17.92
CA GLN A 277 2.70 -8.23 -17.40
C GLN A 277 2.82 -9.25 -16.27
N VAL A 278 2.10 -9.00 -15.18
CA VAL A 278 1.93 -9.93 -14.08
C VAL A 278 0.47 -10.35 -14.01
N ALA A 279 0.24 -11.66 -13.90
CA ALA A 279 -1.08 -12.24 -13.84
C ALA A 279 -1.06 -13.49 -12.97
N TRP A 280 -2.22 -13.85 -12.43
CA TRP A 280 -2.40 -15.12 -11.74
C TRP A 280 -2.65 -16.25 -12.74
N ALA A 281 -2.13 -17.43 -12.44
CA ALA A 281 -2.34 -18.62 -13.24
C ALA A 281 -3.82 -19.02 -13.24
N ALA A 282 -4.32 -19.45 -14.40
CA ALA A 282 -5.65 -20.03 -14.49
C ALA A 282 -5.72 -21.28 -13.60
N GLY A 283 -6.70 -21.32 -12.70
CA GLY A 283 -6.86 -22.46 -11.79
C GLY A 283 -5.83 -22.52 -10.65
N HIS A 284 -5.28 -21.38 -10.22
CA HIS A 284 -4.35 -21.26 -9.09
C HIS A 284 -4.81 -21.94 -7.79
N GLY A 285 -6.10 -22.21 -7.60
CA GLY A 285 -6.60 -22.93 -6.42
C GLY A 285 -6.52 -22.16 -5.09
N ILE A 286 -5.95 -20.95 -5.09
CA ILE A 286 -6.00 -20.00 -3.96
C ILE A 286 -7.44 -19.80 -3.47
N THR A 287 -7.63 -20.03 -2.17
CA THR A 287 -8.92 -19.90 -1.49
C THR A 287 -8.76 -19.10 -0.21
N ASP A 288 -9.86 -18.51 0.24
CA ASP A 288 -9.91 -17.85 1.55
C ASP A 288 -9.69 -18.87 2.68
N VAL A 289 -8.87 -18.53 3.67
CA VAL A 289 -8.68 -19.30 4.91
C VAL A 289 -9.99 -19.40 5.68
N ALA A 290 -10.78 -18.32 5.71
CA ALA A 290 -12.12 -18.29 6.29
C ALA A 290 -13.09 -19.20 5.53
N GLY A 291 -12.77 -19.61 4.30
CA GLY A 291 -13.56 -20.55 3.51
C GLY A 291 -14.74 -19.93 2.77
N ASN A 292 -14.69 -18.62 2.53
CA ASN A 292 -15.65 -17.87 1.73
C ASN A 292 -15.77 -18.48 0.32
N PRO A 293 -16.99 -18.65 -0.24
CA PRO A 293 -17.16 -18.97 -1.66
C PRO A 293 -16.70 -17.81 -2.55
N GLY A 294 -16.18 -18.13 -3.73
CA GLY A 294 -15.74 -17.13 -4.72
C GLY A 294 -14.27 -17.23 -5.08
N GLY A 295 -13.47 -17.92 -4.26
CA GLY A 295 -12.03 -18.07 -4.49
C GLY A 295 -11.33 -16.72 -4.49
N PHE A 296 -10.19 -16.62 -5.15
CA PHE A 296 -9.49 -15.36 -5.38
C PHE A 296 -9.64 -14.96 -6.85
N GLY A 297 -10.01 -13.71 -7.12
CA GLY A 297 -10.42 -13.24 -8.47
C GLY A 297 -9.29 -13.00 -9.47
N GLY A 298 -8.03 -13.01 -9.02
CA GLY A 298 -6.86 -12.95 -9.89
C GLY A 298 -6.69 -11.63 -10.66
N GLU A 299 -6.12 -10.61 -10.02
CA GLU A 299 -5.84 -9.32 -10.68
C GLU A 299 -4.67 -9.39 -11.67
N VAL A 300 -4.69 -8.53 -12.69
CA VAL A 300 -3.60 -8.37 -13.66
C VAL A 300 -3.03 -6.96 -13.54
N TRP A 301 -1.70 -6.85 -13.50
CA TRP A 301 -1.02 -5.56 -13.50
C TRP A 301 0.24 -5.59 -14.35
N THR A 302 0.88 -4.42 -14.51
CA THR A 302 2.04 -4.26 -15.38
C THR A 302 3.18 -3.51 -14.71
N TYR A 303 4.38 -3.66 -15.27
CA TYR A 303 5.56 -2.85 -15.00
C TYR A 303 6.24 -2.47 -16.33
N THR A 304 7.11 -1.47 -16.30
CA THR A 304 8.12 -1.25 -17.35
C THR A 304 9.47 -1.66 -16.78
N LEU A 305 10.05 -2.77 -17.26
CA LEU A 305 11.41 -3.12 -16.90
C LEU A 305 12.38 -2.38 -17.81
N GLU A 306 13.05 -1.38 -17.26
CA GLU A 306 14.17 -0.72 -17.90
C GLU A 306 15.45 -1.23 -17.27
N LEU A 307 16.04 -2.26 -17.91
CA LEU A 307 17.41 -2.64 -17.61
C LEU A 307 18.30 -1.47 -18.03
N THR A 308 18.53 -0.53 -17.12
CA THR A 308 19.67 0.36 -17.23
C THR A 308 20.87 -0.58 -17.34
N PRO A 309 21.70 -0.53 -18.39
CA PRO A 309 22.92 -1.32 -18.40
C PRO A 309 23.60 -1.10 -17.07
N LEU A 310 23.99 -2.18 -16.37
CA LEU A 310 24.67 -2.12 -15.07
C LEU A 310 26.02 -1.43 -15.29
N THR A 311 26.00 -0.11 -15.46
CA THR A 311 27.18 0.71 -15.49
C THR A 311 27.55 0.92 -14.04
N ASN A 312 28.84 0.78 -13.75
CA ASN A 312 29.40 1.23 -12.48
C ASN A 312 29.11 2.73 -12.38
N THR A 313 28.03 3.10 -11.68
CA THR A 313 27.64 4.49 -11.52
C THR A 313 28.22 4.97 -10.20
N VAL A 314 29.50 5.33 -10.26
CA VAL A 314 30.19 6.00 -9.15
C VAL A 314 30.16 7.50 -9.44
N ILE A 315 29.69 8.28 -8.48
CA ILE A 315 29.50 9.73 -8.64
C ILE A 315 30.25 10.51 -7.57
N ILE A 316 30.57 11.77 -7.87
CA ILE A 316 30.84 12.75 -6.82
C ILE A 316 29.48 13.20 -6.28
N SER A 317 29.15 12.83 -5.04
CA SER A 317 27.87 13.11 -4.40
C SER A 317 27.84 14.51 -3.78
N GLU A 318 28.93 14.90 -3.14
CA GLU A 318 29.02 16.15 -2.38
C GLU A 318 30.49 16.60 -2.29
N PHE A 319 30.73 17.90 -2.17
CA PHE A 319 32.05 18.44 -1.82
C PHE A 319 31.91 19.76 -1.07
N MET A 320 32.97 20.16 -0.38
CA MET A 320 33.09 21.47 0.26
C MET A 320 34.47 22.05 -0.06
N ALA A 321 34.51 23.22 -0.70
CA ALA A 321 35.75 23.93 -1.04
C ALA A 321 36.10 25.07 -0.08
N ASP A 322 35.27 25.29 0.95
CA ASP A 322 35.45 26.35 1.94
C ASP A 322 34.96 25.85 3.30
N ASN A 323 35.86 25.25 4.08
CA ASN A 323 35.56 24.60 5.36
C ASN A 323 36.14 25.40 6.53
N ASP A 324 35.35 26.28 7.15
CA ASP A 324 35.79 27.16 8.24
C ASP A 324 35.33 26.65 9.62
N HIS A 325 34.15 26.02 9.68
CA HIS A 325 33.51 25.47 10.88
C HIS A 325 33.01 24.02 10.75
N GLY A 326 33.11 23.39 9.57
CA GLY A 326 32.77 21.99 9.30
C GLY A 326 33.66 20.91 9.96
N ILE A 327 33.79 19.75 9.30
CA ILE A 327 34.56 18.61 9.83
C ILE A 327 36.06 18.83 9.72
N LYS A 328 36.84 18.12 10.56
CA LYS A 328 38.31 18.16 10.55
C LYS A 328 38.90 16.86 10.04
N ASP A 329 40.08 16.93 9.44
CA ASP A 329 40.88 15.77 9.09
C ASP A 329 41.56 15.15 10.32
N GLU A 330 42.35 14.10 10.11
CA GLU A 330 43.09 13.40 11.16
C GLU A 330 44.22 14.24 11.80
N ASP A 331 44.65 15.32 11.14
CA ASP A 331 45.63 16.27 11.67
C ASP A 331 44.95 17.40 12.46
N SER A 332 43.62 17.35 12.60
CA SER A 332 42.78 18.41 13.19
C SER A 332 42.69 19.71 12.37
N ASP A 333 43.07 19.66 11.10
CA ASP A 333 42.94 20.74 10.13
C ASP A 333 41.56 20.74 9.51
N ARG A 334 41.09 21.92 9.08
CA ARG A 334 39.85 22.05 8.31
C ARG A 334 40.21 22.11 6.84
N GLU A 335 40.05 20.97 6.19
CA GLU A 335 40.39 20.81 4.78
C GLU A 335 39.14 20.78 3.91
N ASP A 336 39.31 21.17 2.65
CA ASP A 336 38.30 20.90 1.62
C ASP A 336 38.12 19.38 1.51
N TRP A 337 36.94 18.93 1.12
CA TRP A 337 36.68 17.51 0.95
C TRP A 337 35.77 17.22 -0.24
N ILE A 338 35.94 16.03 -0.79
CA ILE A 338 35.20 15.48 -1.92
C ILE A 338 34.63 14.14 -1.45
N GLU A 339 33.35 13.93 -1.68
CA GLU A 339 32.66 12.69 -1.38
C GLU A 339 32.30 11.94 -2.67
N ILE A 340 32.68 10.67 -2.70
CA ILE A 340 32.38 9.75 -3.79
C ILE A 340 31.37 8.72 -3.30
N LEU A 341 30.32 8.48 -4.08
CA LEU A 341 29.27 7.51 -3.78
C LEU A 341 29.13 6.49 -4.90
N ASN A 342 29.05 5.21 -4.54
CA ASN A 342 28.62 4.17 -5.46
C ASN A 342 27.09 4.06 -5.46
N VAL A 343 26.43 4.64 -6.46
CA VAL A 343 24.98 4.48 -6.69
C VAL A 343 24.68 3.30 -7.63
N GLY A 344 25.72 2.61 -8.11
CA GLY A 344 25.61 1.42 -8.93
C GLY A 344 25.19 0.18 -8.12
N PRO A 345 24.72 -0.87 -8.81
CA PRO A 345 24.20 -2.08 -8.19
C PRO A 345 25.29 -3.11 -7.81
N LEU A 346 26.56 -2.81 -8.08
CA LEU A 346 27.71 -3.69 -7.83
C LEU A 346 28.81 -2.94 -7.08
N ALA A 347 29.62 -3.64 -6.30
CA ALA A 347 30.83 -3.07 -5.73
C ALA A 347 31.84 -2.70 -6.83
N VAL A 348 32.49 -1.54 -6.70
CA VAL A 348 33.42 -1.00 -7.70
C VAL A 348 34.80 -0.81 -7.10
N SER A 349 35.82 -1.37 -7.75
CA SER A 349 37.21 -0.99 -7.45
C SER A 349 37.54 0.34 -8.13
N LEU A 350 38.02 1.30 -7.34
CA LEU A 350 38.50 2.60 -7.81
C LEU A 350 40.00 2.57 -8.15
N ASP A 351 40.64 1.40 -8.15
CA ASP A 351 42.04 1.30 -8.55
C ASP A 351 42.24 1.84 -9.97
N GLY A 352 43.11 2.84 -10.11
CA GLY A 352 43.39 3.47 -11.41
C GLY A 352 42.45 4.60 -11.79
N TRP A 353 41.42 4.88 -10.98
CA TRP A 353 40.58 6.06 -11.18
C TRP A 353 41.32 7.34 -10.77
N PHE A 354 40.79 8.49 -11.17
CA PHE A 354 41.37 9.79 -10.88
C PHE A 354 40.34 10.80 -10.38
N LEU A 355 40.76 11.68 -9.48
CA LEU A 355 40.11 12.96 -9.22
C LEU A 355 40.90 14.08 -9.89
N SER A 356 40.20 15.07 -10.43
CA SER A 356 40.81 16.27 -11.01
C SER A 356 39.97 17.51 -10.78
N HIS A 357 40.64 18.63 -10.45
CA HIS A 357 40.02 19.95 -10.41
C HIS A 357 40.22 20.78 -11.69
N THR A 358 40.80 20.18 -12.75
CA THR A 358 41.03 20.88 -14.02
C THR A 358 40.70 20.03 -15.23
N SER A 359 40.05 20.63 -16.24
CA SER A 359 39.77 19.97 -17.52
C SER A 359 41.03 19.77 -18.37
N SER A 360 42.14 20.47 -18.07
CA SER A 360 43.41 20.34 -18.79
C SER A 360 44.24 19.13 -18.37
N ASN A 361 43.93 18.51 -17.23
CA ASN A 361 44.61 17.33 -16.72
C ASN A 361 43.62 16.43 -15.97
N LEU A 362 43.01 15.47 -16.67
CA LEU A 362 42.02 14.55 -16.09
C LEU A 362 42.63 13.47 -15.18
N THR A 363 43.95 13.29 -15.18
CA THR A 363 44.66 12.26 -14.41
C THR A 363 45.44 12.84 -13.22
N GLN A 364 44.96 13.95 -12.66
CA GLN A 364 45.68 14.77 -11.68
C GLN A 364 46.02 14.04 -10.37
N TRP A 365 45.06 13.35 -9.75
CA TRP A 365 45.28 12.55 -8.55
C TRP A 365 44.71 11.15 -8.74
N ARG A 366 45.56 10.12 -8.72
CA ARG A 366 45.15 8.72 -8.85
C ARG A 366 44.60 8.21 -7.52
N VAL A 367 43.37 7.71 -7.53
CA VAL A 367 42.76 7.04 -6.38
C VAL A 367 43.51 5.71 -6.13
N PRO A 368 43.90 5.39 -4.88
CA PRO A 368 44.47 4.09 -4.56
C PRO A 368 43.42 2.98 -4.68
N ALA A 369 43.84 1.72 -4.58
CA ALA A 369 42.96 0.55 -4.70
C ALA A 369 41.95 0.47 -3.54
N VAL A 370 40.86 1.23 -3.64
CA VAL A 370 39.72 1.23 -2.73
C VAL A 370 38.56 0.54 -3.43
N THR A 371 37.92 -0.42 -2.76
CA THR A 371 36.67 -1.02 -3.25
C THR A 371 35.50 -0.38 -2.53
N LEU A 372 34.58 0.19 -3.30
CA LEU A 372 33.38 0.85 -2.81
C LEU A 372 32.18 -0.08 -3.02
N GLY A 373 31.60 -0.61 -1.95
CA GLY A 373 30.37 -1.40 -1.98
C GLY A 373 29.16 -0.58 -2.42
N VAL A 374 28.04 -1.27 -2.69
CA VAL A 374 26.78 -0.62 -3.08
C VAL A 374 26.31 0.33 -1.99
N GLY A 375 26.02 1.59 -2.35
CA GLY A 375 25.58 2.64 -1.43
C GLY A 375 26.65 3.12 -0.45
N GLN A 376 27.91 2.70 -0.60
CA GLN A 376 29.00 3.17 0.25
C GLN A 376 29.57 4.51 -0.24
N TYR A 377 30.04 5.29 0.73
CA TYR A 377 30.67 6.59 0.55
C TYR A 377 32.19 6.49 0.78
N LEU A 378 32.95 7.25 0.02
CA LEU A 378 34.38 7.50 0.23
C LEU A 378 34.61 9.01 0.36
N LEU A 379 35.05 9.45 1.52
CA LEU A 379 35.48 10.82 1.77
C LEU A 379 36.96 10.97 1.44
N VAL A 380 37.31 11.98 0.65
CA VAL A 380 38.69 12.32 0.27
C VAL A 380 38.94 13.80 0.57
N TRP A 381 39.98 14.10 1.34
CA TRP A 381 40.36 15.47 1.67
C TRP A 381 41.11 16.12 0.50
N ALA A 382 40.59 17.22 -0.03
CA ALA A 382 41.25 18.04 -1.04
C ALA A 382 42.21 19.04 -0.38
N SER A 383 43.32 18.53 0.15
CA SER A 383 44.23 19.28 1.04
C SER A 383 45.61 19.58 0.46
N ALA A 384 45.92 19.05 -0.73
CA ALA A 384 47.26 18.98 -1.31
C ALA A 384 48.31 18.16 -0.55
N LYS A 385 47.93 17.40 0.50
CA LYS A 385 48.85 16.52 1.26
C LYS A 385 49.26 15.24 0.51
N ASN A 386 48.54 14.86 -0.57
CA ASN A 386 48.82 13.71 -1.44
C ASN A 386 49.00 12.36 -0.71
N ARG A 387 48.08 12.01 0.20
CA ARG A 387 48.10 10.74 0.97
C ARG A 387 47.26 9.68 0.26
N THR A 388 47.87 8.55 -0.08
CA THR A 388 47.28 7.50 -0.92
C THR A 388 47.25 6.11 -0.27
N ASN A 389 47.47 6.01 1.05
CA ASN A 389 47.32 4.74 1.76
C ASN A 389 45.82 4.39 1.88
N PRO A 390 45.32 3.30 1.27
CA PRO A 390 43.88 2.98 1.26
C PRO A 390 43.33 2.58 2.64
N PHE A 391 44.19 2.38 3.65
CA PHE A 391 43.79 2.06 5.03
C PHE A 391 43.77 3.28 5.97
N LEU A 392 44.05 4.48 5.46
CA LEU A 392 44.05 5.75 6.19
C LEU A 392 43.21 6.80 5.42
N PRO A 393 42.86 7.94 6.05
CA PRO A 393 42.22 9.03 5.32
C PRO A 393 43.03 9.44 4.08
N LEU A 394 42.31 9.63 2.98
CA LEU A 394 42.91 9.94 1.68
C LEU A 394 42.96 11.45 1.47
N HIS A 395 44.07 11.92 0.89
CA HIS A 395 44.28 13.32 0.60
C HIS A 395 44.73 13.50 -0.85
N THR A 396 44.03 14.35 -1.61
CA THR A 396 44.45 14.67 -2.97
C THR A 396 45.77 15.46 -2.98
N ASN A 397 46.41 15.57 -4.14
CA ASN A 397 47.55 16.46 -4.36
C ASN A 397 47.14 17.90 -4.74
N PHE A 398 45.88 18.26 -4.48
CA PHE A 398 45.35 19.59 -4.78
C PHE A 398 44.35 20.08 -3.74
N ARG A 399 43.91 21.33 -3.88
CA ARG A 399 42.78 21.95 -3.15
C ARG A 399 41.68 22.35 -4.13
N LEU A 400 40.49 22.64 -3.63
CA LEU A 400 39.39 23.14 -4.46
C LEU A 400 39.41 24.66 -4.51
N GLU A 401 38.79 25.23 -5.55
CA GLU A 401 38.76 26.68 -5.79
C GLU A 401 37.48 27.29 -5.21
N LYS A 402 37.61 28.20 -4.24
CA LYS A 402 36.47 28.87 -3.60
C LYS A 402 35.65 29.73 -4.58
N SER A 403 36.28 30.23 -5.64
CA SER A 403 35.64 31.06 -6.67
C SER A 403 34.81 30.25 -7.68
N GLY A 404 34.76 28.92 -7.55
CA GLY A 404 34.17 28.02 -8.53
C GLY A 404 35.24 27.43 -9.46
N GLY A 405 34.99 26.25 -10.00
CA GLY A 405 36.01 25.54 -10.77
C GLY A 405 35.52 24.26 -11.43
N PHE A 406 36.46 23.49 -11.98
CA PHE A 406 36.17 22.16 -12.50
C PHE A 406 36.38 21.13 -11.38
N LEU A 407 35.57 20.08 -11.37
CA LEU A 407 35.77 18.91 -10.52
C LEU A 407 35.17 17.69 -11.22
N ALA A 408 36.01 16.67 -11.40
CA ALA A 408 35.60 15.43 -12.04
C ALA A 408 36.22 14.18 -11.38
N LEU A 409 35.44 13.10 -11.43
CA LEU A 409 35.85 11.72 -11.21
C LEU A 409 35.97 11.04 -12.57
N VAL A 410 37.11 10.40 -12.78
CA VAL A 410 37.54 9.85 -14.08
C VAL A 410 37.91 8.39 -13.89
N ASP A 411 37.44 7.50 -14.75
CA ASP A 411 37.75 6.07 -14.66
C ASP A 411 39.19 5.75 -15.09
N ALA A 412 39.61 4.49 -14.91
CA ALA A 412 40.93 4.02 -15.29
C ALA A 412 41.20 4.05 -16.82
N GLN A 413 40.16 4.21 -17.64
CA GLN A 413 40.24 4.39 -19.09
C GLN A 413 40.23 5.87 -19.49
N THR A 414 40.29 6.79 -18.53
CA THR A 414 40.27 8.25 -18.70
C THR A 414 38.93 8.83 -19.16
N ASN A 415 37.82 8.09 -19.05
CA ASN A 415 36.50 8.64 -19.29
C ASN A 415 36.02 9.40 -18.04
N VAL A 416 35.39 10.56 -18.25
CA VAL A 416 34.74 11.30 -17.16
C VAL A 416 33.47 10.57 -16.75
N VAL A 417 33.44 10.05 -15.52
CA VAL A 417 32.30 9.30 -14.96
C VAL A 417 31.33 10.24 -14.24
N SER A 418 31.86 11.24 -13.54
CA SER A 418 31.06 12.24 -12.85
C SER A 418 31.78 13.57 -12.85
N ALA A 419 31.08 14.66 -13.19
CA ALA A 419 31.63 16.00 -13.12
C ALA A 419 30.54 17.03 -12.83
N PHE A 420 30.95 18.18 -12.30
CA PHE A 420 30.13 19.39 -12.26
C PHE A 420 30.43 20.23 -13.50
N LEU A 421 29.48 20.30 -14.43
CA LEU A 421 29.64 20.99 -15.73
C LEU A 421 28.73 22.23 -15.83
N PRO A 422 29.19 23.31 -16.49
CA PRO A 422 30.52 23.53 -17.06
C PRO A 422 31.64 23.72 -16.00
N GLY A 423 31.24 23.83 -14.75
CA GLY A 423 32.04 23.91 -13.53
C GLY A 423 31.08 24.02 -12.35
N TYR A 424 31.57 23.91 -11.12
CA TYR A 424 30.78 24.27 -9.94
C TYR A 424 30.84 25.78 -9.67
N PRO A 425 29.77 26.39 -9.14
CA PRO A 425 29.70 27.83 -8.87
C PRO A 425 30.63 28.26 -7.72
N PRO A 426 30.82 29.57 -7.49
CA PRO A 426 31.50 30.07 -6.29
C PRO A 426 30.92 29.48 -5.00
N GLN A 427 31.80 29.03 -4.13
CA GLN A 427 31.48 28.36 -2.88
C GLN A 427 31.43 29.36 -1.72
N ARG A 428 30.81 28.94 -0.61
CA ARG A 428 30.74 29.74 0.62
C ARG A 428 31.12 28.86 1.80
N ALA A 429 31.82 29.46 2.76
CA ALA A 429 32.19 28.82 4.01
C ALA A 429 31.05 27.98 4.59
N ASP A 430 31.36 26.71 4.85
CA ASP A 430 30.53 25.72 5.52
C ASP A 430 29.24 25.32 4.78
N ILE A 431 29.12 25.69 3.50
CA ILE A 431 28.04 25.25 2.61
C ILE A 431 28.66 24.35 1.54
N SER A 432 28.27 23.09 1.52
CA SER A 432 28.69 22.14 0.49
C SER A 432 27.89 22.32 -0.79
N TYR A 433 28.44 21.81 -1.88
CA TYR A 433 27.78 21.70 -3.18
C TYR A 433 27.78 20.25 -3.61
N GLY A 434 26.67 19.77 -4.15
CA GLY A 434 26.50 18.35 -4.41
C GLY A 434 25.29 18.03 -5.26
N ARG A 435 24.89 16.78 -5.20
CA ARG A 435 23.77 16.20 -5.94
C ARG A 435 22.58 15.94 -5.06
N ASP A 436 21.38 16.11 -5.61
CA ASP A 436 20.13 15.74 -4.96
C ASP A 436 20.06 14.21 -4.72
N ARG A 437 19.59 13.80 -3.53
CA ARG A 437 19.50 12.38 -3.17
C ARG A 437 18.50 11.58 -4.02
N ALA A 438 17.37 12.18 -4.39
CA ALA A 438 16.32 11.52 -5.16
C ALA A 438 16.58 11.62 -6.67
N SER A 439 17.24 12.69 -7.12
CA SER A 439 17.55 12.95 -8.52
C SER A 439 19.01 13.41 -8.70
N PRO A 440 20.00 12.50 -8.71
CA PRO A 440 21.43 12.87 -8.72
C PRO A 440 21.92 13.72 -9.92
N SER A 441 21.10 13.89 -10.96
CA SER A 441 21.34 14.83 -12.06
C SER A 441 21.17 16.30 -11.64
N VAL A 442 20.36 16.56 -10.62
CA VAL A 442 20.15 17.89 -10.03
C VAL A 442 21.30 18.20 -9.08
N THR A 443 21.91 19.37 -9.24
CA THR A 443 23.00 19.84 -8.36
C THR A 443 22.58 21.12 -7.64
N GLY A 444 23.11 21.34 -6.43
CA GLY A 444 22.76 22.50 -5.63
C GLY A 444 23.60 22.64 -4.36
N PHE A 445 23.30 23.68 -3.59
CA PHE A 445 23.96 23.98 -2.32
C PHE A 445 23.25 23.29 -1.15
N PHE A 446 24.03 22.81 -0.18
CA PHE A 446 23.54 22.20 1.04
C PHE A 446 24.04 22.96 2.26
N TYR A 447 23.10 23.56 3.00
CA TYR A 447 23.39 24.29 4.23
C TYR A 447 23.76 23.38 5.41
N THR A 448 23.38 22.10 5.32
CA THR A 448 23.76 21.07 6.28
C THR A 448 24.51 19.99 5.50
N PRO A 449 25.85 20.10 5.41
CA PRO A 449 26.67 19.12 4.72
C PRO A 449 26.53 17.73 5.34
N THR A 450 26.65 16.67 4.53
CA THR A 450 26.38 15.29 4.96
C THR A 450 27.53 14.32 4.64
N PRO A 451 28.78 14.61 5.05
CA PRO A 451 29.90 13.72 4.76
C PRO A 451 29.69 12.32 5.37
N GLY A 452 29.83 11.30 4.53
CA GLY A 452 29.57 9.89 4.80
C GLY A 452 28.09 9.48 4.77
N ALA A 453 27.19 10.35 4.30
CA ALA A 453 25.75 10.13 4.36
C ALA A 453 25.01 10.71 3.13
N ALA A 454 23.73 10.39 3.00
CA ALA A 454 22.95 10.90 1.88
C ALA A 454 22.57 12.38 2.08
N ASN A 455 22.79 13.17 1.03
CA ASN A 455 22.34 14.56 0.94
C ASN A 455 20.82 14.69 1.15
N ALA A 456 20.37 15.90 1.45
CA ALA A 456 18.95 16.24 1.34
C ALA A 456 18.49 16.29 -0.13
N THR A 457 17.19 16.41 -0.36
CA THR A 457 16.72 16.96 -1.64
C THR A 457 17.19 18.40 -1.74
N SER A 458 17.77 18.77 -2.88
CA SER A 458 18.59 19.96 -3.10
C SER A 458 17.97 21.25 -2.55
N GLY A 459 18.82 22.04 -1.91
CA GLY A 459 18.49 23.39 -1.47
C GLY A 459 18.48 24.36 -2.67
N PRO A 460 17.56 25.32 -2.69
CA PRO A 460 17.52 26.35 -3.72
C PRO A 460 18.81 27.20 -3.72
N GLY A 461 19.10 27.86 -4.85
CA GLY A 461 20.27 28.75 -4.99
C GLY A 461 20.29 29.92 -4.00
N PHE A 462 21.25 30.84 -4.14
CA PHE A 462 21.33 32.00 -3.26
C PHE A 462 20.43 33.16 -3.72
N ALA A 463 19.88 33.90 -2.77
CA ALA A 463 19.34 35.23 -3.00
C ALA A 463 20.43 36.18 -3.52
N PRO A 464 20.08 37.26 -4.25
CA PRO A 464 21.05 38.13 -4.89
C PRO A 464 21.92 38.87 -3.86
N THR A 465 23.06 39.35 -4.32
CA THR A 465 23.89 40.27 -3.56
C THR A 465 23.23 41.66 -3.60
N PRO A 466 23.00 42.33 -2.46
CA PRO A 466 22.46 43.70 -2.47
C PRO A 466 23.52 44.69 -2.97
N GLU A 467 23.09 45.71 -3.69
CA GLU A 467 23.89 46.86 -4.09
C GLU A 467 23.75 47.98 -3.06
N VAL A 468 24.83 48.75 -2.87
CA VAL A 468 24.89 49.89 -1.95
C VAL A 468 25.27 51.13 -2.77
N SER A 469 24.52 52.22 -2.63
CA SER A 469 24.67 53.40 -3.51
C SER A 469 25.99 54.16 -3.36
N LEU A 470 26.68 53.98 -2.23
CA LEU A 470 27.94 54.66 -1.93
C LEU A 470 29.02 53.63 -1.55
N GLU A 471 30.20 53.81 -2.12
CA GLU A 471 31.38 53.02 -1.79
C GLU A 471 31.94 53.33 -0.39
N SER A 472 32.82 52.46 0.12
CA SER A 472 33.46 52.74 1.42
C SER A 472 34.40 53.93 1.30
N GLY A 473 34.47 54.79 2.31
CA GLY A 473 35.36 55.95 2.28
C GLY A 473 35.21 56.92 3.44
N ALA A 474 36.08 57.93 3.42
CA ALA A 474 35.98 59.10 4.26
C ALA A 474 35.25 60.22 3.51
N TYR A 475 34.26 60.82 4.16
CA TYR A 475 33.39 61.84 3.60
C TYR A 475 33.44 63.08 4.49
N THR A 476 33.42 64.27 3.90
CA THR A 476 33.43 65.54 4.65
C THR A 476 32.04 66.06 4.97
N ASN A 477 31.00 65.35 4.52
CA ASN A 477 29.60 65.68 4.78
C ASN A 477 29.23 65.35 6.23
N SER A 478 28.42 66.20 6.88
CA SER A 478 27.88 65.91 8.21
C SER A 478 26.84 64.78 8.22
N THR A 479 26.28 64.45 7.05
CA THR A 479 25.30 63.38 6.84
C THR A 479 25.46 62.77 5.45
N LEU A 480 25.41 61.45 5.33
CA LEU A 480 25.27 60.73 4.05
C LEU A 480 23.91 60.05 3.95
N THR A 481 23.39 59.96 2.73
CA THR A 481 22.20 59.17 2.41
C THR A 481 22.62 57.95 1.61
N VAL A 482 22.52 56.77 2.22
CA VAL A 482 22.87 55.48 1.61
C VAL A 482 21.59 54.74 1.24
N THR A 483 21.48 54.28 -0.01
CA THR A 483 20.37 53.44 -0.46
C THR A 483 20.86 52.03 -0.77
N LEU A 484 19.99 51.05 -0.50
CA LEU A 484 20.22 49.64 -0.82
C LEU A 484 19.24 49.19 -1.90
N SER A 485 19.72 48.37 -2.85
CA SER A 485 18.90 47.79 -3.92
C SER A 485 19.23 46.33 -4.16
N ALA A 486 18.25 45.57 -4.65
CA ALA A 486 18.40 44.20 -5.08
C ALA A 486 17.36 43.91 -6.18
N PRO A 487 17.65 43.02 -7.14
CA PRO A 487 16.71 42.71 -8.23
C PRO A 487 15.43 42.01 -7.74
N PHE A 488 15.51 41.28 -6.62
CA PHE A 488 14.38 40.66 -5.93
C PHE A 488 14.80 40.29 -4.51
N GLY A 489 13.83 39.93 -3.67
CA GLY A 489 14.04 39.56 -2.27
C GLY A 489 14.04 40.74 -1.31
N GLU A 490 13.99 40.42 -0.02
CA GLU A 490 13.95 41.38 1.08
C GLU A 490 15.37 41.72 1.54
N ILE A 491 15.74 43.00 1.51
CA ILE A 491 17.03 43.47 2.02
C ILE A 491 16.92 43.68 3.52
N ARG A 492 17.83 43.05 4.27
CA ARG A 492 18.03 43.25 5.70
C ARG A 492 19.40 43.87 5.92
N TYR A 493 19.54 44.73 6.92
CA TYR A 493 20.79 45.42 7.18
C TYR A 493 21.09 45.56 8.67
N THR A 494 22.34 45.89 8.97
CA THR A 494 22.85 46.22 10.30
C THR A 494 23.81 47.39 10.17
N LEU A 495 23.93 48.19 11.24
CA LEU A 495 24.79 49.39 11.31
C LEU A 495 25.91 49.25 12.34
N ASP A 496 25.89 48.15 13.11
CA ASP A 496 26.84 47.84 14.18
C ASP A 496 27.94 46.88 13.72
N GLY A 497 27.97 46.53 12.43
CA GLY A 497 28.92 45.58 11.86
C GLY A 497 28.59 44.10 12.09
N SER A 498 27.47 43.76 12.75
CA SER A 498 26.99 42.37 12.85
C SER A 498 26.50 41.84 11.49
N VAL A 499 26.48 40.52 11.28
CA VAL A 499 25.97 39.95 10.02
C VAL A 499 24.44 40.03 10.01
N PRO A 500 23.80 40.58 8.95
CA PRO A 500 22.34 40.61 8.88
C PRO A 500 21.73 39.20 8.86
N THR A 501 20.68 39.02 9.65
CA THR A 501 19.88 37.79 9.78
C THR A 501 18.42 38.07 9.41
N THR A 502 17.57 37.05 9.42
CA THR A 502 16.12 37.22 9.22
C THR A 502 15.45 38.04 10.32
N SER A 503 16.08 38.22 11.49
CA SER A 503 15.60 39.09 12.57
C SER A 503 16.16 40.51 12.52
N SER A 504 17.12 40.80 11.63
CA SER A 504 17.66 42.16 11.46
C SER A 504 16.60 43.12 10.87
N PRO A 505 16.75 44.44 11.00
CA PRO A 505 15.85 45.41 10.38
C PRO A 505 15.68 45.22 8.86
N VAL A 506 14.44 45.29 8.37
CA VAL A 506 14.12 45.36 6.93
C VAL A 506 14.47 46.75 6.41
N TYR A 507 15.15 46.83 5.27
CA TYR A 507 15.38 48.08 4.58
C TYR A 507 14.09 48.54 3.88
N THR A 508 13.52 49.66 4.33
CA THR A 508 12.28 50.24 3.79
C THR A 508 12.46 51.70 3.32
N SER A 509 13.53 52.37 3.73
CA SER A 509 13.83 53.75 3.38
C SER A 509 15.36 54.01 3.41
N PRO A 510 15.85 55.05 2.70
CA PRO A 510 17.27 55.41 2.70
C PRO A 510 17.85 55.59 4.11
N LEU A 511 19.08 55.12 4.30
CA LEU A 511 19.80 55.18 5.58
C LEU A 511 20.52 56.53 5.70
N ALA A 512 20.26 57.25 6.79
CA ALA A 512 21.00 58.46 7.14
C ALA A 512 22.20 58.09 8.01
N ILE A 513 23.41 58.31 7.51
CA ILE A 513 24.67 58.08 8.23
C ILE A 513 25.16 59.42 8.77
N THR A 514 25.19 59.57 10.09
CA THR A 514 25.58 60.82 10.79
C THR A 514 26.80 60.65 11.70
N VAL A 515 27.31 59.43 11.83
CA VAL A 515 28.55 59.07 12.53
C VAL A 515 29.27 57.95 11.77
N ASN A 516 30.52 57.65 12.13
CA ASN A 516 31.26 56.53 11.58
C ASN A 516 30.46 55.23 11.72
N THR A 517 30.14 54.59 10.60
CA THR A 517 29.19 53.47 10.54
C THR A 517 29.67 52.40 9.56
N VAL A 518 29.50 51.13 9.94
CA VAL A 518 29.63 49.99 9.04
C VAL A 518 28.24 49.51 8.67
N VAL A 519 27.84 49.75 7.43
CA VAL A 519 26.60 49.21 6.89
C VAL A 519 26.89 47.81 6.36
N LYS A 520 26.25 46.79 6.95
CA LYS A 520 26.18 45.46 6.33
C LYS A 520 24.78 45.20 5.83
N ALA A 521 24.64 44.68 4.61
CA ALA A 521 23.36 44.36 3.99
C ALA A 521 23.37 42.93 3.42
N ARG A 522 22.21 42.27 3.46
CA ARG A 522 22.01 40.91 2.91
C ARG A 522 20.58 40.73 2.42
N VAL A 523 20.40 40.00 1.33
CA VAL A 523 19.06 39.69 0.79
C VAL A 523 18.57 38.33 1.31
N PHE A 524 17.29 38.27 1.64
CA PHE A 524 16.55 37.06 2.02
C PHE A 524 15.37 36.87 1.07
N GLN A 525 15.16 35.65 0.59
CA GLN A 525 14.04 35.30 -0.27
C GLN A 525 13.53 33.92 0.15
N ALA A 526 12.21 33.78 0.30
CA ALA A 526 11.61 32.50 0.63
C ALA A 526 11.99 31.46 -0.44
N GLY A 527 12.46 30.30 0.01
CA GLY A 527 12.92 29.25 -0.89
C GLY A 527 14.20 29.60 -1.65
N LEU A 528 15.08 30.45 -1.12
CA LEU A 528 16.50 30.58 -1.52
C LEU A 528 17.38 30.62 -0.26
N LEU A 529 18.64 30.21 -0.38
CA LEU A 529 19.63 30.48 0.67
C LEU A 529 19.92 31.99 0.77
N PRO A 530 20.23 32.55 1.96
CA PRO A 530 20.48 33.99 2.09
C PRO A 530 21.64 34.47 1.21
N GLY A 531 21.51 35.66 0.62
CA GLY A 531 22.47 36.22 -0.34
C GLY A 531 23.85 36.52 0.25
N ALA A 532 24.78 37.04 -0.55
CA ALA A 532 26.08 37.45 0.00
C ALA A 532 25.91 38.67 0.91
N VAL A 533 26.73 38.77 1.95
CA VAL A 533 26.77 39.97 2.80
C VAL A 533 27.63 41.01 2.10
N VAL A 534 27.09 42.20 1.87
CA VAL A 534 27.87 43.36 1.43
C VAL A 534 28.15 44.25 2.63
N ALA A 535 29.40 44.68 2.79
CA ALA A 535 29.82 45.62 3.81
C ALA A 535 30.32 46.92 3.16
N ARG A 536 29.93 48.06 3.72
CA ARG A 536 30.46 49.39 3.40
C ARG A 536 30.79 50.14 4.68
N THR A 537 31.96 50.77 4.71
CA THR A 537 32.43 51.54 5.87
C THR A 537 32.46 53.02 5.52
N TYR A 538 31.77 53.83 6.32
CA TYR A 538 31.69 55.28 6.15
C TYR A 538 32.35 55.97 7.35
N ILE A 539 33.29 56.85 7.07
CA ILE A 539 33.94 57.73 8.05
C ILE A 539 33.50 59.16 7.74
N LEU A 540 33.00 59.89 8.75
CA LEU A 540 32.54 61.28 8.63
C LEU A 540 33.45 62.26 9.38
#